data_AF-A0A7K0V5K3-F1
#
_entry.id   AF-A0A7K0V5K3-F1
#
_cell.length_a   1.000
_cell.length_b   1.000
_cell.length_c   1.000
_cell.angle_alpha   90.00
_cell.angle_beta   90.00
_cell.angle_gamma   90.00
#
_symmetry.space_group_name_H-M   'P 1'
#
loop_
_entity.id
_entity.type
_entity.pdbx_description
1 polymer ?
#
loop_
_entity_poly.entity_id
_entity_poly.type
_entity_poly.pdbx_seq_one_letter_code
_entity_poly.pdbx_strand_id
1 'polypeptide(L)'
;MPKPEHPRVFTVSNQKGGVGKTTTTVNIAAALAMGGLRVLVIDLDPQGNASTALGVEHRENNGIYEVLMGDSSIESVVQKVAGFPHL
;
A
#
# COMPACT_ATOMS: atom_id res chain seq x y z
N MET A 1 14.17 -12.97 -3.46
CA MET A 1 13.81 -13.63 -2.18
C MET A 1 12.90 -14.82 -2.47
N PRO A 2 12.90 -15.90 -1.67
CA PRO A 2 11.93 -16.97 -1.87
C PRO A 2 10.52 -16.41 -1.67
N LYS A 3 9.61 -16.71 -2.62
CA LYS A 3 8.21 -16.32 -2.53
C LYS A 3 7.56 -17.10 -1.37
N PRO A 4 6.81 -16.44 -0.47
CA PRO A 4 6.13 -17.15 0.61
C PRO A 4 5.01 -18.05 0.04
N GLU A 5 4.76 -19.18 0.69
CA GLU A 5 3.68 -20.11 0.29
C GLU A 5 2.29 -19.46 0.41
N HIS A 6 2.14 -18.54 1.36
CA HIS A 6 0.91 -17.78 1.60
C HIS A 6 1.21 -16.28 1.72
N PRO A 7 0.22 -15.39 1.45
CA PRO A 7 0.37 -13.97 1.71
C PRO A 7 0.79 -13.69 3.16
N ARG A 8 1.77 -12.81 3.34
CA ARG A 8 2.18 -12.33 4.67
C ARG A 8 1.64 -10.91 4.84
N VAL A 9 0.94 -10.68 5.95
CA VAL A 9 0.36 -9.38 6.28
C VAL A 9 1.26 -8.70 7.31
N PHE A 10 1.73 -7.50 6.97
CA PHE A 10 2.51 -6.65 7.86
C PHE A 10 1.72 -5.38 8.15
N THR A 11 1.66 -4.99 9.42
CA THR A 11 1.01 -3.74 9.84
C THR A 11 2.04 -2.84 10.49
N VAL A 12 2.17 -1.61 9.98
CA VAL A 12 3.04 -0.58 10.56
C VAL A 12 2.16 0.44 11.28
N SER A 13 2.11 0.35 12.61
CA SER A 13 1.27 1.21 13.44
C SER A 13 2.07 1.88 14.55
N ASN A 14 1.69 3.12 14.86
CA ASN A 14 2.22 3.91 15.97
C ASN A 14 1.30 5.11 16.19
N GLN A 15 0.91 5.36 17.44
CA GLN A 15 -0.03 6.41 17.82
C GLN A 15 0.54 7.83 17.61
N LYS A 16 1.87 7.98 17.62
CA LYS A 16 2.52 9.28 17.41
C LYS A 16 2.65 9.62 15.92
N GLY A 17 2.33 10.86 15.56
CA GLY A 17 2.57 11.42 14.22
C GLY A 17 4.07 11.63 13.94
N GLY A 18 4.48 11.55 12.66
CA GLY A 18 5.85 11.87 12.26
C GLY A 18 6.94 10.88 12.67
N VAL A 19 6.59 9.65 13.07
CA VAL A 19 7.54 8.61 13.53
C VAL A 19 8.01 7.66 12.43
N GLY A 20 7.79 8.00 11.16
CA GLY A 20 8.28 7.22 10.02
C GLY A 20 7.45 5.99 9.64
N LYS A 21 6.17 5.91 10.02
CA LYS A 21 5.25 4.82 9.63
C LYS A 21 5.18 4.67 8.10
N THR A 22 4.78 5.74 7.42
CA THR A 22 4.66 5.78 5.95
C THR A 22 5.99 5.49 5.28
N THR A 23 7.08 6.14 5.74
CA THR A 23 8.43 5.93 5.20
C THR A 23 8.84 4.46 5.30
N THR A 24 8.59 3.83 6.45
CA THR A 24 8.86 2.40 6.66
C THR A 24 8.04 1.54 5.72
N THR A 25 6.72 1.75 5.66
CA THR A 25 5.81 0.99 4.81
C THR A 25 6.22 1.04 3.34
N VAL A 26 6.45 2.25 2.81
CA VAL A 26 6.77 2.48 1.39
C VAL A 26 8.11 1.84 1.03
N ASN A 27 9.14 2.03 1.85
CA ASN A 27 10.47 1.49 1.55
C ASN A 27 10.52 -0.04 1.68
N ILE A 28 9.84 -0.63 2.67
CA ILE A 28 9.72 -2.09 2.77
C ILE A 28 8.98 -2.65 1.54
N ALA A 29 7.87 -2.03 1.15
CA ALA A 29 7.08 -2.46 0.00
C ALA A 29 7.89 -2.40 -1.30
N ALA A 30 8.58 -1.28 -1.54
CA ALA A 30 9.47 -1.10 -2.68
C ALA A 30 10.58 -2.15 -2.70
N ALA A 31 11.27 -2.38 -1.58
CA ALA A 31 12.35 -3.36 -1.48
C ALA A 31 11.87 -4.79 -1.75
N LEU A 32 10.71 -5.18 -1.19
CA LEU A 32 10.12 -6.51 -1.43
C LEU A 32 9.71 -6.68 -2.89
N ALA A 33 9.09 -5.66 -3.49
CA ALA A 33 8.67 -5.68 -4.90
C ALA A 33 9.86 -5.78 -5.85
N MET A 34 10.91 -4.98 -5.63
CA MET A 34 12.18 -5.06 -6.36
C MET A 34 12.88 -6.41 -6.16
N GLY A 35 12.67 -7.05 -5.01
CA GLY A 35 13.15 -8.41 -4.71
C GLY A 35 12.38 -9.54 -5.41
N GLY A 36 11.42 -9.20 -6.30
CA GLY A 36 10.63 -10.13 -7.10
C GLY A 36 9.35 -10.61 -6.44
N LEU A 37 8.95 -10.03 -5.30
CA LEU A 37 7.73 -10.41 -4.60
C LEU A 37 6.54 -9.58 -5.10
N ARG A 38 5.35 -10.19 -5.11
CA ARG A 38 4.10 -9.46 -5.30
C ARG A 38 3.74 -8.78 -3.98
N VAL A 39 3.58 -7.46 -4.01
CA VAL A 39 3.31 -6.64 -2.83
C VAL A 39 2.04 -5.85 -3.06
N LEU A 40 1.26 -5.65 -2.01
CA LEU A 40 0.11 -4.76 -1.98
C LEU A 40 0.30 -3.81 -0.80
N VAL A 41 0.23 -2.51 -1.04
CA VAL A 41 0.21 -1.49 0.01
C VAL A 41 -1.23 -1.05 0.21
N ILE A 42 -1.70 -1.09 1.46
CA ILE A 42 -3.01 -0.58 1.86
C ILE A 42 -2.76 0.69 2.69
N ASP A 43 -3.11 1.85 2.13
CA ASP A 43 -2.96 3.13 2.82
C ASP A 43 -4.21 3.42 3.66
N LEU A 44 -4.10 3.16 4.97
CA LEU A 44 -5.19 3.38 5.95
C LEU A 44 -5.14 4.77 6.60
N ASP A 45 -4.24 5.66 6.16
CA ASP A 45 -4.20 7.04 6.62
C ASP A 45 -5.09 7.90 5.71
N PRO A 46 -6.12 8.60 6.22
CA PRO A 46 -6.96 9.48 5.41
C PRO A 46 -6.18 10.54 4.61
N GLN A 47 -4.94 10.86 5.00
CA GLN A 47 -4.07 11.78 4.27
C GLN A 47 -3.47 11.17 2.98
N GLY A 48 -3.57 9.86 2.77
CA GLY A 48 -3.08 9.22 1.55
C GLY A 48 -1.56 9.32 1.35
N ASN A 49 -0.80 9.42 2.45
CA ASN A 49 0.64 9.69 2.42
C ASN A 49 1.44 8.56 1.76
N ALA A 50 1.03 7.29 1.92
CA ALA A 50 1.74 6.17 1.31
C ALA A 50 1.47 6.10 -0.19
N SER A 51 0.22 6.30 -0.61
CA SER A 51 -0.16 6.42 -2.02
C SER A 51 0.61 7.53 -2.72
N THR A 52 0.65 8.72 -2.11
CA THR A 52 1.40 9.87 -2.64
C THR A 52 2.90 9.58 -2.77
N ALA A 53 3.50 8.97 -1.74
CA ALA A 53 4.93 8.61 -1.76
C ALA A 53 5.27 7.54 -2.82
N LEU A 54 4.29 6.73 -3.22
CA LEU A 54 4.41 5.76 -4.32
C LEU A 54 4.06 6.38 -5.69
N GLY A 55 3.72 7.66 -5.77
CA GLY A 55 3.32 8.30 -7.02
C GLY A 55 1.93 7.88 -7.51
N VAL A 56 1.09 7.33 -6.64
CA VAL A 56 -0.33 7.09 -6.90
C VAL A 56 -1.08 8.38 -6.59
N GLU A 57 -1.62 9.02 -7.62
CA GLU A 57 -2.38 10.27 -7.47
C GLU A 57 -3.64 10.06 -6.63
N HIS A 58 -3.90 11.01 -5.74
CA HIS A 58 -5.18 11.09 -5.04
C HIS A 58 -6.25 11.56 -6.03
N ARG A 59 -6.89 10.60 -6.71
CA ARG A 59 -8.07 10.86 -7.55
C ARG A 59 -9.32 10.87 -6.67
N GLU A 60 -10.40 11.51 -7.13
CA GLU A 60 -11.75 11.40 -6.52
C GLU A 60 -12.35 9.98 -6.62
N ASN A 61 -11.54 8.96 -6.87
CA ASN A 61 -11.97 7.58 -7.01
C ASN A 61 -12.05 6.91 -5.64
N ASN A 62 -12.92 5.89 -5.54
CA ASN A 62 -13.02 5.01 -4.39
C ASN A 62 -11.65 4.40 -4.03
N GLY A 63 -11.34 4.38 -2.74
CA GLY A 63 -10.14 3.80 -2.14
C GLY A 63 -10.48 2.78 -1.07
N ILE A 64 -9.60 2.64 -0.09
CA ILE A 64 -9.80 1.67 1.00
C ILE A 64 -11.03 2.00 1.86
N TYR A 65 -11.41 3.28 1.94
CA TYR A 65 -12.55 3.70 2.75
C TYR A 65 -13.85 3.06 2.24
N GLU A 66 -14.14 3.17 0.95
CA GLU A 66 -15.34 2.59 0.32
C GLU A 66 -15.34 1.07 0.40
N VAL A 67 -14.16 0.42 0.31
CA VAL A 67 -14.05 -1.03 0.53
C VAL A 67 -14.43 -1.42 1.95
N LEU A 68 -13.97 -0.67 2.95
CA LEU A 68 -14.31 -0.93 4.35
C LEU A 68 -15.80 -0.68 4.65
N MET A 69 -16.43 0.25 3.93
CA MET A 69 -17.87 0.51 4.02
C MET A 69 -18.73 -0.52 3.27
N GLY A 70 -18.12 -1.33 2.41
CA GLY A 70 -18.81 -2.32 1.58
C GLY A 70 -19.35 -1.78 0.26
N ASP A 71 -18.97 -0.55 -0.11
CA ASP A 71 -19.42 0.15 -1.33
C ASP A 71 -18.55 -0.19 -2.56
N SER A 72 -17.41 -0.88 -2.37
CA SER A 72 -16.50 -1.28 -3.45
C SER A 72 -15.76 -2.57 -3.12
N SER A 73 -15.31 -3.30 -4.14
CA SER A 73 -14.42 -4.45 -3.94
C SER A 73 -12.97 -3.99 -3.87
N ILE A 74 -12.11 -4.78 -3.20
CA ILE A 74 -10.69 -4.43 -3.11
C ILE A 74 -10.04 -4.41 -4.50
N GLU A 75 -10.46 -5.30 -5.39
CA GLU A 75 -9.93 -5.40 -6.75
C GLU A 75 -10.26 -4.17 -7.59
N SER A 76 -11.41 -3.52 -7.37
CA SER A 76 -11.81 -2.34 -8.14
C SER A 76 -11.05 -1.07 -7.78
N VAL A 77 -10.40 -1.05 -6.60
CA VAL A 77 -9.67 0.12 -6.09
C VAL A 77 -8.15 -0.05 -6.09
N VAL A 78 -7.64 -1.25 -6.38
CA VAL A 78 -6.20 -1.52 -6.49
C VAL A 78 -5.62 -0.80 -7.71
N GLN A 79 -4.53 -0.07 -7.49
CA GLN A 79 -3.79 0.62 -8.55
C GLN A 79 -2.35 0.10 -8.63
N LYS A 80 -1.82 0.01 -9.85
CA LYS A 80 -0.41 -0.35 -10.08
C LYS A 80 0.48 0.86 -9.82
N VAL A 81 1.63 0.61 -9.20
CA VAL A 81 2.64 1.66 -8.99
C VAL A 81 3.56 1.76 -10.21
N ALA A 82 3.70 2.97 -10.77
CA ALA A 82 4.59 3.20 -11.90
C ALA A 82 6.06 2.92 -11.52
N GLY A 83 6.79 2.22 -12.38
CA GLY A 83 8.20 1.86 -12.13
C GLY A 83 8.41 0.62 -11.25
N PHE A 84 7.34 0.02 -10.71
CA PHE A 84 7.41 -1.21 -9.93
C PHE A 84 6.54 -2.31 -10.56
N PRO A 85 7.13 -3.35 -11.18
CA PRO A 85 6.36 -4.36 -11.92
C PRO A 85 5.50 -5.26 -11.02
N HIS A 86 5.78 -5.30 -9.71
CA HIS A 86 5.14 -6.21 -8.75
C HIS A 86 4.56 -5.50 -7.52
N LEU A 87 4.40 -4.18 -7.58
CA LEU A 87 3.82 -3.33 -6.53
C LEU A 87 2.52 -2.68 -6.99
#